data_AF-A0A1G2D3S5-F1
#
_entry.id   AF-A0A1G2D3S5-F1
#
_cell.length_a   1.000
_cell.length_b   1.000
_cell.length_c   1.000
_cell.angle_alpha   90.00
_cell.angle_beta   90.00
_cell.angle_gamma   90.00
#
_symmetry.space_group_name_H-M   'P 1'
#
loop_
_entity.id
_entity.type
_entity.pdbx_description
1 polymer ?
#
loop_
_entity_poly.entity_id
_entity_poly.type
_entity_poly.pdbx_seq_one_letter_code
_entity_poly.pdbx_strand_id
1 'polypeptide(L)'
;MDEQKTQQNIIPLLKDIDALAQALQIQDCSPELQLKVINEWSGLLFKRLLLRIPAEYTAQAQKTIAEMHAKGKDSAELIDALAEYIPDFEKSLEEEIARTLNEFSTAKSK
;
A
#
# COMPACT_ATOMS: atom_id res chain seq x y z
N MET A 1 11.25 25.35 16.37
CA MET A 1 11.50 25.21 14.93
C MET A 1 11.21 23.76 14.58
N ASP A 2 10.02 23.59 14.01
CA ASP A 2 9.56 22.54 13.08
C ASP A 2 10.11 21.11 13.23
N GLU A 3 9.53 20.32 14.14
CA GLU A 3 9.51 18.84 14.06
C GLU A 3 8.12 18.31 13.63
N GLN A 4 7.35 19.12 12.88
CA GLN A 4 5.99 18.79 12.43
C GLN A 4 5.81 18.86 10.91
N LYS A 5 6.89 18.77 10.14
CA LYS A 5 6.78 18.70 8.68
C LYS A 5 7.16 17.31 8.20
N THR A 6 6.21 16.71 7.49
CA THR A 6 6.31 15.48 6.67
C THR A 6 5.88 14.16 7.31
N GLN A 7 4.85 14.15 8.16
CA GLN A 7 3.83 13.09 8.00
C GLN A 7 2.91 13.57 6.88
N GLN A 8 3.37 13.44 5.63
CA GLN A 8 2.44 13.51 4.51
C GLN A 8 1.44 12.38 4.77
N ASN A 9 0.16 12.69 4.93
CA ASN A 9 -0.87 11.66 5.03
C ASN A 9 -0.66 10.68 3.85
N ILE A 10 -0.14 9.48 4.14
CA ILE A 10 0.25 8.52 3.10
C ILE A 10 -0.99 7.80 2.53
N ILE A 11 -2.09 7.79 3.27
CA ILE A 11 -3.38 7.26 2.82
C ILE A 11 -3.90 7.99 1.55
N PRO A 12 -3.89 9.34 1.48
CA PRO A 12 -4.13 10.09 0.25
C PRO A 12 -3.28 9.65 -0.95
N LEU A 13 -2.00 9.31 -0.75
CA LEU A 13 -1.12 8.85 -1.83
C LEU A 13 -1.69 7.57 -2.48
N LEU A 14 -2.21 6.64 -1.68
CA LEU A 14 -2.80 5.40 -2.18
C LEU A 14 -4.10 5.61 -2.98
N LYS A 15 -4.73 6.78 -2.85
CA LYS A 15 -5.99 7.12 -3.53
C LYS A 15 -5.78 7.96 -4.80
N ASP A 16 -4.55 8.36 -5.08
CA ASP A 16 -4.19 9.21 -6.22
C ASP A 16 -3.24 8.48 -7.18
N ILE A 17 -3.79 8.06 -8.32
CA ILE A 17 -3.06 7.33 -9.37
C ILE A 17 -1.93 8.18 -9.94
N ASP A 18 -2.12 9.49 -10.11
CA ASP A 18 -1.10 10.39 -10.66
C ASP A 18 0.05 10.58 -9.67
N ALA A 19 -0.26 10.70 -8.38
CA ALA A 19 0.75 10.76 -7.33
C ALA A 19 1.55 9.46 -7.23
N LEU A 20 0.90 8.30 -7.37
CA LEU A 20 1.59 7.00 -7.42
C LEU A 20 2.45 6.86 -8.67
N ALA A 21 1.96 7.30 -9.84
CA ALA A 21 2.73 7.31 -11.08
C ALA A 21 3.98 8.20 -10.95
N GLN A 22 3.87 9.32 -10.24
CA GLN A 22 4.99 10.19 -9.92
C GLN A 22 5.99 9.52 -8.96
N ALA A 23 5.52 8.92 -7.86
CA ALA A 23 6.36 8.24 -6.89
C ALA A 23 7.11 7.05 -7.50
N LEU A 24 6.46 6.32 -8.43
CA LEU A 24 7.03 5.20 -9.15
C LEU A 24 7.86 5.61 -10.38
N GLN A 25 7.91 6.90 -10.72
CA GLN A 25 8.62 7.45 -11.87
C GLN A 25 8.21 6.77 -13.20
N ILE A 26 6.90 6.65 -13.40
CA ILE A 26 6.27 6.04 -14.59
C ILE A 26 5.34 7.01 -15.33
N GLN A 27 5.38 8.31 -15.03
CA GLN A 27 4.53 9.33 -15.66
C GLN A 27 4.64 9.36 -17.19
N ASP A 28 5.81 8.99 -17.74
CA ASP A 28 6.06 8.96 -19.18
C ASP A 28 5.54 7.68 -19.87
N CYS A 29 5.02 6.71 -19.09
CA CYS A 29 4.42 5.49 -19.63
C CYS A 29 2.98 5.74 -20.10
N SER A 30 2.45 4.84 -20.95
CA SER A 30 1.02 4.89 -21.30
C SER A 30 0.13 4.68 -20.06
N PRO A 31 -1.08 5.26 -20.00
CA PRO A 31 -1.98 5.09 -18.86
C PRO A 31 -2.25 3.62 -18.50
N GLU A 32 -2.35 2.75 -19.51
CA GLU A 32 -2.53 1.30 -19.34
C GLU A 32 -1.34 0.66 -18.61
N LEU A 33 -0.12 1.05 -18.99
CA LEU A 33 1.09 0.56 -18.35
C LEU A 33 1.26 1.15 -16.95
N GLN A 34 0.91 2.43 -16.75
CA GLN A 34 0.90 3.06 -15.43
C GLN A 34 -0.01 2.31 -14.47
N LEU A 35 -1.26 2.05 -14.88
CA LEU A 35 -2.24 1.28 -14.10
C LEU A 35 -1.74 -0.13 -13.79
N LYS A 36 -1.16 -0.82 -14.77
CA LYS A 36 -0.61 -2.17 -14.57
C LYS A 36 0.50 -2.16 -13.51
N VAL A 37 1.46 -1.24 -13.64
CA VAL A 37 2.57 -1.11 -12.69
C VAL A 37 2.09 -0.73 -11.29
N ILE A 38 1.16 0.22 -11.19
CA ILE A 38 0.55 0.63 -9.91
C ILE A 38 -0.16 -0.55 -9.26
N ASN A 39 -0.92 -1.34 -10.03
CA ASN A 39 -1.61 -2.53 -9.50
C ASN A 39 -0.62 -3.60 -9.01
N GLU A 40 0.47 -3.85 -9.74
CA GLU A 40 1.51 -4.79 -9.31
C GLU A 40 2.22 -4.30 -8.04
N TRP A 41 2.59 -3.02 -7.98
CA TRP A 41 3.20 -2.41 -6.81
C TRP A 41 2.27 -2.43 -5.59
N SER A 42 1.01 -2.04 -5.75
CA SER A 42 -0.01 -2.09 -4.69
C SER A 42 -0.25 -3.52 -4.20
N GLY A 43 -0.23 -4.50 -5.10
CA GLY A 43 -0.31 -5.92 -4.73
C GLY A 43 0.89 -6.41 -3.91
N LEU A 44 2.09 -5.92 -4.18
CA LEU A 44 3.28 -6.21 -3.38
C LEU A 44 3.22 -5.55 -1.99
N LEU A 45 2.84 -4.28 -1.94
CA LEU A 45 2.62 -3.55 -0.69
C LEU A 45 1.59 -4.28 0.19
N PHE A 46 0.45 -4.67 -0.39
CA PHE A 46 -0.60 -5.39 0.32
C PHE A 46 -0.09 -6.70 0.94
N LYS A 47 0.62 -7.52 0.16
CA LYS A 47 1.21 -8.77 0.66
C LYS A 47 2.15 -8.54 1.85
N ARG A 48 2.91 -7.44 1.83
CA ARG A 48 3.82 -7.07 2.92
C ARG A 48 3.07 -6.64 4.18
N LEU A 49 2.01 -5.86 4.02
CA LEU A 49 1.15 -5.47 5.14
C LEU A 49 0.51 -6.69 5.82
N LEU A 50 0.11 -7.71 5.06
CA LEU A 50 -0.39 -8.95 5.63
C LEU A 50 0.63 -9.64 6.55
N LEU A 51 1.94 -9.51 6.26
CA LEU A 51 3.00 -10.08 7.10
C LEU A 51 3.21 -9.31 8.41
N ARG A 52 2.65 -8.09 8.54
CA ARG A 52 2.69 -7.29 9.76
C ARG A 52 1.53 -7.63 10.71
N ILE A 53 0.55 -8.44 10.28
CA ILE A 53 -0.56 -8.87 11.12
C ILE A 53 -0.03 -9.91 12.14
N PRO A 54 -0.16 -9.67 13.45
CA PRO A 54 0.22 -10.63 14.47
C PRO A 54 -0.52 -11.97 14.29
N ALA A 55 0.13 -13.07 14.67
CA ALA A 55 -0.42 -14.41 14.53
C ALA A 55 -1.81 -14.58 15.20
N GLU A 56 -2.03 -13.89 16.32
CA GLU A 56 -3.30 -13.90 17.07
C GLU A 56 -4.49 -13.29 16.31
N TYR A 57 -4.22 -12.41 15.34
CA TYR A 57 -5.25 -11.76 14.51
C TYR A 57 -5.36 -12.36 13.11
N THR A 58 -4.56 -13.38 12.78
CA THR A 58 -4.52 -13.95 11.42
C THR A 58 -5.88 -14.53 11.00
N ALA A 59 -6.60 -15.22 11.90
CA ALA A 59 -7.89 -15.80 11.58
C ALA A 59 -8.96 -14.73 11.32
N GLN A 60 -8.95 -13.64 12.09
CA GLN A 60 -9.85 -12.50 11.94
C GLN A 60 -9.54 -11.73 10.66
N ALA A 61 -8.26 -11.48 10.37
CA ALA A 61 -7.82 -10.86 9.14
C ALA A 61 -8.24 -11.67 7.90
N GLN A 62 -8.07 -12.99 7.92
CA GLN A 62 -8.53 -13.87 6.83
C GLN A 62 -10.04 -13.79 6.61
N LYS A 63 -10.82 -13.76 7.70
CA LYS A 63 -12.28 -13.58 7.63
C LYS A 63 -12.64 -12.23 7.01
N THR A 64 -12.01 -11.15 7.46
CA THR A 64 -12.21 -9.79 6.90
C THR A 64 -11.88 -9.74 5.42
N ILE A 65 -10.75 -10.33 4.99
CA ILE A 65 -10.37 -10.41 3.57
C ILE A 65 -11.44 -11.14 2.75
N ALA A 66 -11.92 -12.29 3.24
CA ALA A 66 -12.95 -13.07 2.55
C ALA A 66 -14.28 -12.30 2.44
N GLU A 67 -14.69 -11.60 3.50
CA GLU A 67 -15.91 -10.80 3.52
C GLU A 67 -15.81 -9.58 2.59
N MET A 68 -14.68 -8.89 2.57
CA MET A 68 -14.44 -7.75 1.68
C MET A 68 -14.42 -8.20 0.22
N HIS A 69 -13.77 -9.32 -0.08
CA HIS A 69 -13.77 -9.90 -1.42
C HIS A 69 -15.18 -10.29 -1.87
N ALA A 70 -15.98 -10.91 -1.00
CA ALA A 70 -17.38 -11.25 -1.30
C ALA A 70 -18.26 -10.01 -1.55
N LYS A 71 -17.91 -8.86 -0.95
CA LYS A 71 -18.60 -7.58 -1.14
C LYS A 71 -18.09 -6.78 -2.35
N GLY A 72 -17.11 -7.29 -3.09
CA GLY A 72 -16.51 -6.57 -4.23
C GLY A 72 -15.79 -5.29 -3.83
N LYS A 73 -15.25 -5.25 -2.60
CA LYS A 73 -14.58 -4.07 -2.05
C LYS A 73 -13.21 -3.87 -2.68
N ASP A 74 -12.82 -2.62 -2.85
CA ASP A 74 -11.52 -2.29 -3.42
C ASP A 74 -10.37 -2.48 -2.42
N SER A 75 -9.14 -2.35 -2.90
CA SER A 75 -7.95 -2.54 -2.08
C SER A 75 -7.78 -1.48 -1.00
N ALA A 76 -8.30 -0.26 -1.19
CA ALA A 76 -8.21 0.80 -0.18
C ALA A 76 -9.14 0.49 0.99
N GLU A 77 -10.38 0.09 0.72
CA GLU A 77 -11.34 -0.33 1.75
C GLU A 77 -10.83 -1.57 2.52
N LEU A 78 -10.15 -2.49 1.84
CA LEU A 78 -9.54 -3.64 2.50
C LEU A 78 -8.35 -3.27 3.38
N ILE A 79 -7.51 -2.33 2.96
CA ILE A 79 -6.39 -1.81 3.76
C ILE A 79 -6.93 -1.12 5.02
N ASP A 80 -7.96 -0.28 4.87
CA ASP A 80 -8.62 0.38 6.00
C ASP A 80 -9.21 -0.64 6.99
N ALA A 81 -9.83 -1.72 6.49
CA ALA A 81 -10.37 -2.79 7.33
C ALA A 81 -9.28 -3.64 8.02
N LEU A 82 -8.09 -3.74 7.43
CA LEU A 82 -6.97 -4.49 8.00
C LEU A 82 -6.14 -3.68 9.00
N ALA A 83 -6.26 -2.35 8.97
CA ALA A 83 -5.57 -1.42 9.87
C ALA A 83 -5.79 -1.78 11.34
N GLU A 84 -6.99 -2.23 11.70
CA GLU A 84 -7.36 -2.61 13.07
C GLU A 84 -6.56 -3.81 13.62
N TYR A 85 -5.98 -4.63 12.74
CA TYR A 85 -5.24 -5.84 13.10
C TYR A 85 -3.72 -5.66 13.05
N ILE A 86 -3.23 -4.48 12.65
CA ILE A 86 -1.80 -4.21 12.50
C ILE A 86 -1.39 -3.20 13.58
N PRO A 87 -0.54 -3.60 14.55
CA PRO A 87 0.02 -2.68 15.54
C PRO A 87 0.78 -1.55 14.85
N ASP A 88 0.58 -0.31 15.33
CA ASP A 88 1.14 0.89 14.74
C ASP A 88 0.95 0.93 13.21
N PHE A 89 -0.29 0.65 12.76
CA PHE A 89 -0.61 0.46 11.34
C PHE A 89 -0.07 1.58 10.45
N GLU A 90 -0.27 2.85 10.82
CA GLU A 90 0.21 4.00 10.05
C GLU A 90 1.71 3.89 9.83
N LYS A 91 2.50 3.67 10.89
CA LYS A 91 3.94 3.52 10.82
C LYS A 91 4.35 2.31 9.97
N SER A 92 3.69 1.17 10.16
CA SER A 92 3.94 -0.04 9.36
C SER A 92 3.67 0.21 7.87
N LEU A 93 2.62 0.99 7.57
CA LEU A 93 2.27 1.39 6.21
C LEU A 93 3.34 2.31 5.62
N GLU A 94 3.82 3.32 6.35
CA GLU A 94 4.90 4.21 5.88
C GLU A 94 6.18 3.42 5.57
N GLU A 95 6.58 2.53 6.49
CA GLU A 95 7.77 1.68 6.34
C GLU A 95 7.68 0.79 5.09
N GLU A 96 6.54 0.12 4.88
CA GLU A 96 6.38 -0.77 3.74
C GLU A 96 6.22 -0.01 2.42
N ILE A 97 5.63 1.19 2.40
CA ILE A 97 5.58 2.04 1.21
C ILE A 97 6.99 2.48 0.82
N ALA A 98 7.75 3.05 1.77
CA ALA A 98 9.13 3.46 1.53
C ALA A 98 10.00 2.31 1.04
N ARG A 99 9.86 1.12 1.66
CA ARG A 99 10.57 -0.09 1.26
C ARG A 99 10.17 -0.57 -0.12
N THR A 100 8.87 -0.64 -0.43
CA THR A 100 8.38 -1.14 -1.71
C THR A 100 8.75 -0.18 -2.85
N LEU A 101 8.69 1.14 -2.63
CA LEU A 101 9.19 2.14 -3.58
C LEU A 101 10.69 1.97 -3.85
N ASN A 102 11.50 1.79 -2.80
CA ASN A 102 12.94 1.59 -2.95
C ASN A 102 13.27 0.31 -3.74
N GLU A 103 12.63 -0.81 -3.40
CA GLU A 103 12.80 -2.07 -4.14
C GLU A 103 12.37 -1.95 -5.61
N PHE A 104 11.28 -1.23 -5.89
CA PHE A 104 10.82 -0.98 -7.25
C PHE A 104 11.81 -0.12 -8.05
N SER A 105 12.36 0.93 -7.43
CA SER A 105 13.35 1.82 -8.07
C SER A 105 14.68 1.12 -8.36
N THR A 106 15.12 0.23 -7.47
CA THR A 106 16.37 -0.53 -7.61
C THR A 106 16.25 -1.67 -8.61
N ALA A 107 15.06 -2.28 -8.76
CA ALA A 107 14.78 -3.26 -9.80
C ALA A 107 14.88 -2.67 -11.23
N LYS A 108 14.58 -1.38 -11.40
CA LYS A 108 14.69 -0.65 -12.68
C LYS A 108 16.15 -0.34 -13.08
N SER A 109 17.09 -0.41 -12.13
CA SER A 109 18.52 -0.08 -12.34
C SER A 109 19.39 -1.30 -12.65
N LYS A 110 18.80 -2.48 -12.84
CA LYS A 110 19.47 -3.71 -13.28
C LYS A 110 18.99 -4.10 -14.67
#